data_AF-A0A0L0SY38-F1
#
_entry.id   AF-A0A0L0SY38-F1
#
_cell.length_a   1.000
_cell.length_b   1.000
_cell.length_c   1.000
_cell.angle_alpha   90.00
_cell.angle_beta   90.00
_cell.angle_gamma   90.00
#
_symmetry.space_group_name_H-M   'P 1'
#
loop_
_entity.id
_entity.type
_entity.pdbx_description
1 polymer ?
#
loop_
_entity_poly.entity_id
_entity_poly.type
_entity_poly.pdbx_seq_one_letter_code
_entity_poly.pdbx_strand_id
1 'polypeptide(L)' 'MPSAPVAVLAGHNWEVWQLQVYDGTLFSASFDHTIKRWDPRAMACTATLRGHKGFVHALATGRGCLISGCADRTIKIWS' A
#
# COMPACT_ATOMS: atom_id res chain seq x y z
N MET A 1 -6.45 22.85 19.95
CA MET A 1 -6.39 22.38 18.54
C MET A 1 -6.40 20.87 18.56
N PRO A 2 -7.12 20.16 17.68
CA PRO A 2 -7.13 18.71 17.75
C PRO A 2 -5.76 18.19 17.29
N SER A 3 -5.02 17.59 18.23
CA SER A 3 -3.77 16.87 17.97
C SER A 3 -4.00 15.41 17.56
N ALA A 4 -5.26 14.99 17.50
CA ALA A 4 -5.65 13.62 17.19
C ALA A 4 -5.84 13.42 15.68
N PRO A 5 -5.45 12.25 15.12
CA PRO A 5 -5.70 11.93 13.73
C PRO A 5 -7.21 11.80 13.45
N VAL A 6 -7.62 12.11 12.23
CA VAL A 6 -9.02 11.92 11.76
C VAL A 6 -9.38 10.44 11.68
N ALA A 7 -8.42 9.58 11.32
CA ALA A 7 -8.59 8.13 11.27
C ALA A 7 -7.23 7.43 11.41
N VAL A 8 -7.25 6.18 11.87
CA VAL A 8 -6.07 5.29 11.92
C VAL A 8 -6.40 4.01 11.16
N LEU A 9 -5.70 3.76 10.06
CA LEU A 9 -5.89 2.57 9.24
C LEU A 9 -4.88 1.49 9.65
N ALA A 10 -5.33 0.55 10.48
CA ALA A 10 -4.50 -0.57 10.96
C ALA A 10 -4.62 -1.80 10.05
N GLY A 11 -3.60 -2.67 10.08
CA GLY A 11 -3.69 -4.01 9.49
C GLY A 11 -2.43 -4.53 8.79
N HIS A 12 -1.41 -3.69 8.59
CA HIS A 12 -0.07 -4.20 8.26
C HIS A 12 0.55 -4.82 9.51
N ASN A 13 1.32 -5.89 9.33
CA ASN A 13 1.94 -6.57 10.46
C ASN A 13 3.29 -5.94 10.84
N TRP A 14 4.00 -5.38 9.85
CA TRP A 14 5.29 -4.70 10.00
C TRP A 14 5.19 -3.27 9.46
N GLU A 15 6.31 -2.55 9.43
CA GLU A 15 6.38 -1.13 9.09
C GLU A 15 5.71 -0.81 7.76
N VAL A 16 4.97 0.29 7.72
CA VAL A 16 4.50 0.91 6.48
C VAL A 16 5.63 1.78 5.96
N TRP A 17 6.19 1.42 4.81
CA TRP A 17 7.37 2.08 4.27
C TRP A 17 7.03 3.19 3.27
N GLN A 18 6.04 2.94 2.41
CA GLN A 18 5.65 3.89 1.37
C GLN A 18 4.13 3.93 1.21
N LEU A 19 3.63 5.11 0.84
CA LEU A 19 2.26 5.35 0.41
C LEU A 19 2.22 5.79 -1.06
N GLN A 20 1.13 5.49 -1.74
CA GLN A 20 0.81 5.98 -3.08
C GLN A 20 -0.69 6.24 -3.17
N VAL A 21 -1.10 7.35 -3.79
CA VAL A 21 -2.51 7.60 -4.11
C VAL A 21 -2.68 7.51 -5.63
N TYR A 22 -3.69 6.76 -6.05
CA TYR A 22 -4.04 6.62 -7.46
C TYR A 22 -5.55 6.51 -7.60
N ASP A 23 -6.12 7.35 -8.47
CA ASP A 23 -7.56 7.37 -8.76
C ASP A 23 -8.45 7.35 -7.50
N GLY A 24 -8.13 8.23 -6.53
CA GLY A 24 -8.86 8.35 -5.26
C GLY A 24 -8.66 7.19 -4.28
N THR A 25 -7.87 6.18 -4.64
CA THR A 25 -7.55 5.04 -3.80
C THR A 25 -6.17 5.23 -3.16
N LEU A 26 -6.06 4.89 -1.88
CA LEU A 26 -4.78 4.87 -1.17
C LEU A 26 -4.18 3.47 -1.23
N PHE A 27 -2.87 3.39 -1.47
CA PHE A 27 -2.07 2.18 -1.40
C PHE A 27 -0.95 2.36 -0.40
N SER A 28 -0.65 1.31 0.36
CA SER A 28 0.48 1.27 1.28
C SER A 28 1.34 0.04 1.03
N ALA A 29 2.65 0.22 0.94
CA ALA A 29 3.64 -0.85 0.88
C ALA A 29 4.28 -1.05 2.25
N SER A 30 4.50 -2.32 2.62
CA SER A 30 5.01 -2.68 3.94
C SER A 30 6.13 -3.71 3.88
N PHE A 31 6.89 -3.75 4.97
CA PHE A 31 7.85 -4.81 5.23
C PHE A 31 7.20 -6.16 5.56
N ASP A 32 5.87 -6.22 5.72
CA ASP A 32 5.13 -7.49 5.87
C ASP A 32 4.92 -8.26 4.54
N HIS A 33 5.62 -7.82 3.49
CA HIS A 33 5.60 -8.37 2.13
C HIS A 33 4.28 -8.14 1.38
N THR A 34 3.42 -7.27 1.89
CA THR A 34 2.13 -6.98 1.25
C THR A 34 2.01 -5.51 0.85
N ILE A 35 1.07 -5.29 -0.07
CA ILE A 35 0.55 -3.96 -0.37
C ILE A 35 -0.92 -3.96 0.03
N LYS A 36 -1.39 -2.93 0.71
CA LYS A 36 -2.82 -2.78 1.03
C LYS A 36 -3.43 -1.67 0.21
N ARG A 37 -4.67 -1.91 -0.22
CA ARG A 37 -5.53 -0.93 -0.87
C ARG A 37 -6.56 -0.45 0.14
N TRP A 38 -6.75 0.85 0.22
CA TRP A 38 -7.64 1.49 1.17
C TRP A 38 -8.59 2.41 0.44
N ASP A 39 -9.85 2.42 0.87
CA ASP A 39 -10.81 3.46 0.51
C ASP A 39 -10.72 4.58 1.56
N PRO A 40 -10.21 5.78 1.17
CA PRO A 40 -10.08 6.90 2.10
C PRO A 40 -11.43 7.50 2.53
N ARG A 41 -12.54 7.23 1.82
CA ARG A 41 -13.88 7.68 2.23
C ARG A 41 -14.47 6.75 3.27
N ALA A 42 -14.34 5.44 3.06
CA ALA A 42 -14.81 4.43 3.99
C ALA A 42 -13.85 4.20 5.18
N MET A 43 -12.63 4.76 5.12
CA MET A 43 -11.56 4.52 6.10
C MET A 43 -11.31 3.03 6.34
N ALA A 44 -11.32 2.25 5.25
CA ALA A 44 -11.30 0.79 5.31
C ALA A 44 -10.31 0.19 4.33
N CYS A 45 -9.70 -0.93 4.74
CA CYS A 45 -8.90 -1.78 3.85
C CYS A 45 -9.85 -2.52 2.90
N THR A 46 -9.70 -2.30 1.60
CA THR A 46 -10.54 -2.95 0.57
C THR A 46 -9.85 -4.12 -0.11
N ALA A 47 -8.52 -4.21 -0.04
CA ALA A 47 -7.77 -5.37 -0.53
C ALA A 47 -6.38 -5.48 0.10
N THR A 48 -5.84 -6.70 0.12
CA THR A 48 -4.42 -6.97 0.40
C THR A 48 -3.83 -7.70 -0.80
N LEU A 49 -2.90 -7.07 -1.48
CA LEU A 49 -2.16 -7.60 -2.61
C LEU A 49 -0.99 -8.42 -2.06
N ARG A 50 -1.04 -9.73 -2.32
CA ARG A 50 -0.05 -10.71 -1.85
C ARG A 50 0.73 -11.25 -3.05
N GLY A 51 1.98 -11.62 -2.82
CA GLY A 51 2.80 -12.31 -3.81
C GLY A 51 4.27 -11.89 -3.82
N HIS A 52 4.61 -10.77 -3.20
CA HIS A 52 5.99 -10.46 -2.87
C HIS A 52 6.49 -11.38 -1.76
N LYS A 53 7.78 -11.71 -1.80
CA LYS A 53 8.45 -12.59 -0.82
C LYS A 53 9.47 -11.83 0.04
N GLY A 54 9.46 -10.50 -0.03
CA GLY A 54 10.34 -9.62 0.71
C GLY A 54 9.70 -8.26 0.91
N PHE A 55 10.46 -7.33 1.49
CA PHE A 55 10.00 -5.98 1.82
C PHE A 55 9.60 -5.22 0.57
N VAL A 56 8.42 -4.61 0.58
CA VAL A 56 7.97 -3.77 -0.53
C VAL A 56 8.44 -2.35 -0.24
N HIS A 57 9.41 -1.88 -1.02
CA HIS A 57 10.08 -0.59 -0.81
C HIS A 57 9.58 0.51 -1.72
N ALA A 58 8.99 0.13 -2.85
CA ALA A 58 8.62 1.04 -3.92
C ALA A 58 7.16 0.83 -4.34
N LEU A 59 6.41 1.92 -4.47
CA LEU A 59 5.16 2.01 -5.21
C LEU A 59 5.27 3.09 -6.29
N ALA A 60 4.69 2.82 -7.46
CA ALA A 60 4.51 3.76 -8.55
C ALA A 60 3.20 3.47 -9.27
N THR A 61 2.72 4.41 -10.07
CA THR A 61 1.51 4.24 -10.87
C THR A 61 1.82 4.57 -12.33
N GLY A 62 1.24 3.79 -13.25
CA GLY A 62 1.48 4.00 -14.67
C GLY A 62 0.50 3.20 -15.53
N ARG A 63 -0.05 3.87 -16.55
CA ARG A 63 -0.94 3.26 -17.56
C ARG A 63 -2.13 2.47 -16.97
N GLY A 64 -2.74 2.94 -15.88
CA GLY A 64 -3.86 2.24 -15.24
C GLY A 64 -3.46 1.26 -14.15
N CYS A 65 -2.17 0.97 -13.98
CA CYS A 65 -1.71 -0.06 -13.07
C CYS A 65 -0.94 0.51 -11.87
N LEU A 66 -0.99 -0.22 -10.75
CA LEU A 66 -0.04 -0.07 -9.66
C LEU A 66 1.21 -0.88 -9.97
N ILE A 67 2.38 -0.33 -9.69
CA ILE A 67 3.68 -0.97 -9.89
C ILE A 67 4.38 -0.99 -8.54
N SER A 68 4.94 -2.13 -8.15
CA SER A 68 5.67 -2.28 -6.90
C SER A 68 7.06 -2.86 -7.08
N GLY A 69 8.03 -2.33 -6.34
CA GLY A 69 9.40 -2.86 -6.26
C GLY A 69 9.69 -3.44 -4.89
N CYS A 70 10.37 -4.58 -4.86
CA CYS A 70 10.55 -5.37 -3.65
C CYS A 70 11.98 -5.92 -3.49
N ALA A 71 12.38 -6.13 -2.24
CA ALA A 71 13.64 -6.80 -1.86
C ALA A 71 13.74 -8.25 -2.38
N ASP A 72 12.64 -8.88 -2.81
CA ASP A 72 12.65 -10.19 -3.47
C ASP A 72 13.25 -10.17 -4.89
N ARG A 73 13.77 -9.01 -5.32
CA ARG A 73 14.38 -8.75 -6.63
C ARG A 73 13.38 -8.77 -7.77
N THR A 74 12.10 -8.55 -7.49
CA THR A 74 11.04 -8.48 -8.50
C THR A 74 10.31 -7.14 -8.50
N ILE A 75 9.81 -6.79 -9.67
CA ILE A 75 8.80 -5.76 -9.87
C ILE A 75 7.47 -6.49 -10.17
N LYS A 76 6.38 -6.03 -9.58
CA LYS A 76 5.04 -6.54 -9.89
C LYS A 76 4.14 -5.42 -10.38
N ILE A 77 3.26 -5.76 -11.31
CA ILE A 77 2.26 -4.86 -11.91
C ILE A 77 0.89 -5.41 -11.52
N TRP A 78 0.02 -4.56 -11.00
CA TRP A 78 -1.30 -4.89 -10.48
C TRP A 78 -2.36 -4.06 -11.21
N SER A 79 -3.42 -4.72 -11.69
CA SER A 79 -4.62 -4.12 -12.30
C SER A 79 -5.70 -3.86 -11.27
#